data_AF-A0A1X1FHQ5-F1
#
_entry.id   AF-A0A1X1FHQ5-F1
#
_cell.length_a   1.000
_cell.length_b   1.000
_cell.length_c   1.000
_cell.angle_alpha   90.00
_cell.angle_beta   90.00
_cell.angle_gamma   90.00
#
_symmetry.space_group_name_H-M   'P 1'
#
loop_
_entity.id
_entity.type
_entity.pdbx_description
1 polymer ?
#
loop_
_entity_poly.entity_id
_entity_poly.type
_entity_poly.pdbx_seq_one_letter_code
_entity_poly.pdbx_strand_id
1 'polypeptide(L)'
;MHAIKLTITIVSTILFGFILGGAANANSMTPPKNARIDFYFYQTKVPIKTTIGLTDPQSNRYVNKAITIPKNTVVAGHPTFVKDHRIKTIAIDATALSYHVKKTADRSGYFFEQLQDFTGDIPYSKAKFITAKRPGYMPQASNGNLFAGTVPKSFPNAFQSNKLALTTDGYVETYPYSSTRLPEGFLNRPAGVAKITKYQRRGQKTFLYYRAHLKGVHDVRVEKTGKARYRLTISGPNRMQTQTVWDGGKQAFVANVYYHDYIVGNQKFYTEIGEKGIDS
;
A
#
# COMPACT_ATOMS: atom_id res chain seq x y z
N MET A 1 5.25 49.13 49.38
CA MET A 1 5.46 47.73 48.94
C MET A 1 6.86 47.66 48.32
N HIS A 2 7.89 47.33 49.10
CA HIS A 2 8.45 45.96 49.18
C HIS A 2 8.75 45.42 47.78
N ALA A 3 9.92 45.74 47.20
CA ALA A 3 11.20 44.99 47.30
C ALA A 3 11.10 43.65 46.53
N ILE A 4 12.04 43.19 45.70
CA ILE A 4 13.50 43.13 45.83
C ILE A 4 14.12 42.95 44.42
N LYS A 5 15.19 43.69 44.11
CA LYS A 5 16.19 43.31 43.10
C LYS A 5 17.05 42.18 43.66
N LEU A 6 17.26 41.10 42.91
CA LEU A 6 18.38 40.18 43.21
C LEU A 6 19.12 39.81 41.92
N THR A 7 20.34 40.33 41.82
CA THR A 7 21.41 39.91 40.91
C THR A 7 22.12 38.71 41.53
N ILE A 8 22.27 37.58 40.83
CA ILE A 8 23.27 36.55 41.15
C ILE A 8 23.89 35.97 39.87
N THR A 9 25.13 36.41 39.64
CA THR A 9 26.36 35.69 39.28
C THR A 9 26.29 34.41 38.42
N ILE A 10 27.00 34.48 37.29
CA ILE A 10 27.46 33.35 36.47
C ILE A 10 28.46 32.53 37.29
N VAL A 11 28.12 31.28 37.61
CA VAL A 11 29.10 30.25 37.97
C VAL A 11 29.11 29.25 36.83
N SER A 12 30.19 29.28 36.05
CA SER A 12 30.49 28.29 35.03
C SER A 12 30.88 26.99 35.73
N THR A 13 29.96 26.05 35.85
CA THR A 13 30.28 24.67 36.20
C THR A 13 30.21 23.85 34.91
N ILE A 14 31.38 23.50 34.40
CA ILE A 14 31.58 22.47 33.38
C ILE A 14 30.98 21.18 33.95
N LEU A 15 29.84 20.74 33.42
CA LEU A 15 29.30 19.42 33.72
C LEU A 15 29.22 18.60 32.43
N PHE A 16 30.00 17.52 32.45
CA PHE A 16 30.17 16.50 31.43
C PHE A 16 28.85 16.15 30.72
N GLY A 17 28.90 16.19 29.38
CA GLY A 17 27.83 15.73 28.52
C GLY A 17 27.57 14.24 28.71
N PHE A 18 26.51 13.90 29.44
CA PHE A 18 25.80 12.65 29.21
C PHE A 18 24.93 12.84 27.96
N ILE A 19 25.36 12.22 26.87
CA ILE A 19 24.51 12.00 25.70
C ILE A 19 23.44 10.99 26.13
N LEU A 20 22.33 11.50 26.68
CA LEU A 20 21.09 10.74 26.77
C LEU A 20 20.57 10.61 25.34
N GLY A 21 20.73 9.41 24.78
CA GLY A 21 20.11 9.01 23.52
C GLY A 21 18.62 9.34 23.58
N GLY A 22 18.20 10.25 22.71
CA GLY A 22 16.82 10.66 22.60
C GLY A 22 15.93 9.45 22.35
N ALA A 23 14.99 9.22 23.27
CA ALA A 23 13.86 8.34 23.04
C ALA A 23 13.13 8.83 21.78
N ALA A 24 13.06 7.97 20.76
CA ALA A 24 12.27 8.24 19.58
C ALA A 24 10.82 8.51 19.99
N ASN A 25 10.34 9.72 19.73
CA ASN A 25 8.97 10.14 20.02
C ASN A 25 7.97 9.16 19.38
N ALA A 26 7.15 8.53 20.22
CA ALA A 26 6.11 7.56 19.84
C ALA A 26 4.96 8.17 19.02
N ASN A 27 4.99 9.47 18.72
CA ASN A 27 4.06 10.17 17.82
C ASN A 27 4.46 10.07 16.32
N SER A 28 5.52 9.34 15.96
CA SER A 28 6.14 9.42 14.63
C SER A 28 5.78 8.31 13.62
N MET A 29 4.88 7.39 13.96
CA MET A 29 4.59 6.20 13.11
C MET A 29 3.17 6.12 12.55
N THR A 30 2.30 7.10 12.80
CA THR A 30 0.95 7.11 12.24
C THR A 30 0.65 8.45 11.60
N PRO A 31 0.02 8.48 10.41
CA PRO A 31 -0.39 9.73 9.81
C PRO A 31 -1.53 10.37 10.64
N PRO A 32 -1.72 11.70 10.49
CA PRO A 32 -2.87 12.41 11.07
C PRO A 32 -4.18 11.68 10.79
N LYS A 33 -5.15 11.75 11.70
CA LYS A 33 -6.40 10.97 11.57
C LYS A 33 -7.13 11.22 10.25
N ASN A 34 -7.19 12.47 9.81
CA ASN A 34 -7.80 12.90 8.56
C ASN A 34 -6.95 12.59 7.31
N ALA A 35 -5.75 12.07 7.50
CA ALA A 35 -4.85 11.66 6.42
C ALA A 35 -4.84 10.13 6.22
N ARG A 36 -5.55 9.36 7.05
CA ARG A 36 -5.44 7.88 7.05
C ARG A 36 -6.18 7.28 5.87
N ILE A 37 -5.56 6.29 5.23
CA ILE A 37 -6.25 5.46 4.25
C ILE A 37 -7.07 4.41 5.01
N ASP A 38 -8.39 4.57 4.97
CA ASP A 38 -9.33 3.64 5.58
C ASP A 38 -9.91 2.69 4.53
N PHE A 39 -9.49 1.43 4.57
CA PHE A 39 -10.08 0.36 3.76
C PHE A 39 -11.09 -0.44 4.59
N TYR A 40 -12.29 -0.63 4.05
CA TYR A 40 -13.21 -1.65 4.54
C TYR A 40 -12.89 -2.98 3.87
N PHE A 41 -12.80 -4.03 4.66
CA PHE A 41 -12.51 -5.36 4.15
C PHE A 41 -13.79 -6.20 4.12
N TYR A 42 -14.00 -6.87 3.00
CA TYR A 42 -15.13 -7.76 2.77
C TYR A 42 -14.63 -9.11 2.29
N GLN A 43 -15.33 -10.19 2.63
CA GLN A 43 -15.16 -11.49 2.00
C GLN A 43 -16.39 -11.80 1.14
N THR A 44 -16.15 -12.20 -0.11
CA THR A 44 -17.21 -12.58 -1.05
C THR A 44 -17.85 -13.91 -0.64
N LYS A 45 -19.19 -13.96 -0.60
CA LYS A 45 -19.97 -15.20 -0.35
C LYS A 45 -20.33 -15.93 -1.63
N VAL A 46 -20.34 -15.21 -2.75
CA VAL A 46 -20.63 -15.68 -4.11
C VAL A 46 -19.64 -15.03 -5.08
N PRO A 47 -19.46 -15.56 -6.30
CA PRO A 47 -18.70 -14.86 -7.32
C PRO A 47 -19.32 -13.49 -7.62
N ILE A 48 -18.49 -12.45 -7.70
CA ILE A 48 -18.92 -11.07 -7.93
C ILE A 48 -18.44 -10.64 -9.31
N LYS A 49 -19.38 -10.31 -10.20
CA LYS A 49 -19.09 -9.69 -11.49
C LYS A 49 -19.02 -8.18 -11.31
N THR A 50 -17.98 -7.57 -11.87
CA THR A 50 -17.79 -6.11 -11.92
C THR A 50 -16.89 -5.75 -13.11
N THR A 51 -16.55 -4.48 -13.27
CA THR A 51 -15.60 -3.99 -14.28
C THR A 51 -14.35 -3.41 -13.63
N ILE A 52 -13.24 -3.43 -14.36
CA ILE A 52 -12.01 -2.70 -14.06
C ILE A 52 -11.66 -1.82 -15.27
N GLY A 53 -11.04 -0.67 -15.00
CA GLY A 53 -10.54 0.24 -16.03
C GLY A 53 -9.28 -0.26 -16.71
N LEU A 54 -9.13 0.05 -17.99
CA LEU A 54 -7.84 0.02 -18.67
C LEU A 54 -7.69 1.25 -19.55
N THR A 55 -6.46 1.75 -19.62
CA THR A 55 -6.10 2.92 -20.41
C THR A 55 -5.19 2.52 -21.56
N ASP A 56 -5.50 2.98 -22.76
CA ASP A 56 -4.60 2.98 -23.90
C ASP A 56 -3.82 4.29 -23.92
N PRO A 57 -2.50 4.29 -23.61
CA PRO A 57 -1.70 5.50 -23.54
C PRO A 57 -1.45 6.13 -24.91
N GLN A 58 -1.63 5.40 -26.02
CA GLN A 58 -1.43 5.95 -27.37
C GLN A 58 -2.63 6.78 -27.82
N SER A 59 -3.84 6.31 -27.52
CA SER A 59 -5.09 6.98 -27.90
C SER A 59 -5.76 7.76 -26.77
N ASN A 60 -5.18 7.74 -25.57
CA ASN A 60 -5.76 8.25 -24.32
C ASN A 60 -7.19 7.72 -24.07
N ARG A 61 -7.45 6.48 -24.50
CA ARG A 61 -8.78 5.87 -24.42
C ARG A 61 -8.90 5.01 -23.18
N TYR A 62 -9.93 5.26 -22.39
CA TYR A 62 -10.33 4.42 -21.27
C TYR A 62 -11.38 3.38 -21.70
N VAL A 63 -11.25 2.14 -21.22
CA VAL A 63 -12.24 1.07 -21.41
C VAL A 63 -12.50 0.31 -20.12
N ASN A 64 -13.76 0.01 -19.87
CA ASN A 64 -14.16 -0.89 -18.80
C ASN A 64 -14.18 -2.34 -19.31
N LYS A 65 -13.55 -3.24 -18.56
CA LYS A 65 -13.54 -4.68 -18.85
C LYS A 65 -14.09 -5.48 -17.69
N ALA A 66 -14.93 -6.46 -18.01
CA ALA A 66 -15.53 -7.33 -17.00
C ALA A 66 -14.47 -8.23 -16.35
N ILE A 67 -14.57 -8.35 -15.03
CA ILE A 67 -13.86 -9.32 -14.21
C ILE A 67 -14.84 -10.08 -13.33
N THR A 68 -14.43 -11.24 -12.84
CA THR A 68 -15.16 -11.98 -11.81
C THR A 68 -14.26 -12.22 -10.62
N ILE A 69 -14.63 -11.65 -9.49
CA ILE A 69 -13.98 -11.89 -8.21
C ILE A 69 -14.54 -13.22 -7.66
N PRO A 70 -13.70 -14.24 -7.41
CA PRO A 70 -14.18 -15.54 -6.93
C PRO A 70 -14.91 -15.45 -5.59
N LYS A 71 -15.68 -16.48 -5.25
CA LYS A 71 -16.20 -16.71 -3.90
C LYS A 71 -15.04 -16.92 -2.91
N ASN A 72 -15.26 -16.55 -1.65
CA ASN A 72 -14.30 -16.65 -0.54
C ASN A 72 -13.04 -15.79 -0.73
N THR A 73 -13.13 -14.73 -1.52
CA THR A 73 -12.05 -13.77 -1.74
C THR A 73 -12.19 -12.61 -0.78
N VAL A 74 -11.13 -12.28 -0.06
CA VAL A 74 -11.05 -11.04 0.73
C VAL A 74 -10.68 -9.90 -0.20
N VAL A 75 -11.39 -8.79 -0.12
CA VAL A 75 -11.20 -7.57 -0.92
C VAL A 75 -11.19 -6.34 -0.02
N ALA A 76 -10.41 -5.33 -0.40
CA ALA A 76 -10.52 -3.98 0.15
C ALA A 76 -11.51 -3.19 -0.70
N GLY A 77 -12.38 -2.39 -0.09
CA GLY A 77 -13.32 -1.55 -0.80
C GLY A 77 -13.86 -0.42 0.07
N HIS A 78 -14.66 0.43 -0.53
CA HIS A 78 -15.31 1.54 0.15
C HIS A 78 -16.77 1.68 -0.29
N PRO A 79 -17.68 2.17 0.59
CA PRO A 79 -19.03 2.55 0.19
C PRO A 79 -19.00 3.67 -0.85
N THR A 80 -19.68 3.48 -1.98
CA THR A 80 -19.85 4.54 -3.01
C THR A 80 -21.21 5.20 -2.94
N PHE A 81 -22.22 4.51 -2.41
CA PHE A 81 -23.54 5.08 -2.16
C PHE A 81 -24.11 4.57 -0.83
N VAL A 82 -24.53 5.52 0.01
CA VAL A 82 -25.18 5.26 1.31
C VAL A 82 -26.51 5.99 1.34
N LYS A 83 -27.58 5.28 1.67
CA LYS A 83 -28.93 5.85 1.84
C LYS A 83 -29.58 5.26 3.09
N ASP A 84 -30.21 6.11 3.90
CA ASP A 84 -30.85 5.74 5.17
C ASP A 84 -29.89 4.98 6.11
N HIS A 85 -28.65 5.48 6.23
CA HIS A 85 -27.56 4.85 6.98
C HIS A 85 -27.21 3.41 6.55
N ARG A 86 -27.58 3.00 5.34
CA ARG A 86 -27.30 1.67 4.78
C ARG A 86 -26.48 1.79 3.50
N ILE A 87 -25.39 1.03 3.44
CA ILE A 87 -24.57 0.88 2.23
C ILE A 87 -25.41 0.24 1.13
N LYS A 88 -25.48 0.88 -0.04
CA LYS A 88 -26.22 0.41 -1.21
C LYS A 88 -25.27 -0.12 -2.28
N THR A 89 -24.16 0.57 -2.51
CA THR A 89 -23.10 0.13 -3.42
C THR A 89 -21.73 0.28 -2.77
N ILE A 90 -20.80 -0.56 -3.21
CA ILE A 90 -19.38 -0.47 -2.90
C ILE A 90 -18.57 -0.51 -4.19
N ALA A 91 -17.38 0.08 -4.17
CA ALA A 91 -16.33 -0.18 -5.15
C ALA A 91 -15.16 -0.89 -4.46
N ILE A 92 -14.50 -1.79 -5.19
CA ILE A 92 -13.35 -2.56 -4.70
C ILE A 92 -12.08 -1.91 -5.20
N ASP A 93 -11.08 -1.77 -4.34
CA ASP A 93 -9.73 -1.33 -4.71
C ASP A 93 -9.11 -2.36 -5.65
N ALA A 94 -9.01 -2.00 -6.92
CA ALA A 94 -8.53 -2.86 -7.98
C ALA A 94 -7.00 -3.02 -7.94
N THR A 95 -6.29 -2.07 -7.32
CA THR A 95 -4.84 -2.15 -7.10
C THR A 95 -4.49 -3.19 -6.04
N ALA A 96 -5.41 -3.45 -5.10
CA ALA A 96 -5.28 -4.46 -4.05
C ALA A 96 -5.71 -5.88 -4.49
N LEU A 97 -6.24 -6.05 -5.71
CA LEU A 97 -6.56 -7.34 -6.31
C LEU A 97 -5.35 -7.95 -7.03
N SER A 98 -5.21 -9.27 -6.94
CA SER A 98 -4.21 -10.01 -7.71
C SER A 98 -4.47 -10.00 -9.21
N TYR A 99 -3.39 -10.11 -9.99
CA TYR A 99 -3.45 -10.38 -11.42
C TYR A 99 -4.21 -11.68 -11.72
N HIS A 100 -4.24 -12.64 -10.79
CA HIS A 100 -5.06 -13.85 -10.93
C HIS A 100 -6.55 -13.52 -11.17
N VAL A 101 -7.07 -12.47 -10.52
CA VAL A 101 -8.44 -11.96 -10.71
C VAL A 101 -8.51 -11.06 -11.95
N LYS A 102 -7.52 -10.19 -12.16
CA LYS A 102 -7.55 -9.17 -13.23
C LYS A 102 -7.26 -9.70 -14.64
N LYS A 103 -6.57 -10.84 -14.77
CA LYS A 103 -6.08 -11.37 -16.06
C LYS A 103 -7.14 -11.51 -17.16
N THR A 104 -8.42 -11.69 -16.82
CA THR A 104 -9.49 -11.80 -17.83
C THR A 104 -9.80 -10.48 -18.52
N ALA A 105 -9.43 -9.37 -17.89
CA ALA A 105 -9.57 -8.03 -18.45
C ALA A 105 -8.32 -7.58 -19.23
N ASP A 106 -7.19 -8.31 -19.12
CA ASP A 106 -5.93 -7.97 -19.77
C ASP A 106 -6.08 -7.92 -21.29
N ARG A 107 -5.59 -6.84 -21.90
CA ARG A 107 -5.74 -6.57 -23.33
C ARG A 107 -4.47 -5.91 -23.85
N SER A 108 -3.95 -6.43 -24.96
CA SER A 108 -2.79 -5.84 -25.63
C SER A 108 -3.02 -4.37 -25.97
N GLY A 109 -2.04 -3.52 -25.67
CA GLY A 109 -2.09 -2.06 -25.86
C GLY A 109 -2.85 -1.28 -24.79
N TYR A 110 -3.47 -1.96 -23.83
CA TYR A 110 -4.21 -1.36 -22.73
C TYR A 110 -3.58 -1.72 -21.39
N PHE A 111 -3.55 -0.79 -20.45
CA PHE A 111 -2.85 -0.95 -19.18
C PHE A 111 -3.80 -0.75 -18.00
N PHE A 112 -3.65 -1.58 -16.96
CA PHE A 112 -4.27 -1.36 -15.66
C PHE A 112 -3.58 -0.21 -14.95
N GLU A 113 -4.36 0.62 -14.28
CA GLU A 113 -3.86 1.61 -13.35
C GLU A 113 -3.33 0.92 -12.08
N GLN A 114 -2.10 1.24 -11.70
CA GLN A 114 -1.31 0.54 -10.69
C GLN A 114 -1.25 1.27 -9.36
N LEU A 115 -1.62 2.55 -9.34
CA LEU A 115 -1.51 3.45 -8.19
C LEU A 115 -2.82 3.55 -7.43
N GLN A 116 -3.89 3.97 -8.11
CA GLN A 116 -5.21 4.08 -7.53
C GLN A 116 -6.26 3.74 -8.57
N ASP A 117 -6.98 2.64 -8.35
CA ASP A 117 -8.03 2.19 -9.27
C ASP A 117 -9.11 1.49 -8.46
N PHE A 118 -10.34 1.66 -8.92
CA PHE A 118 -11.51 1.04 -8.31
C PHE A 118 -12.33 0.32 -9.37
N THR A 119 -12.93 -0.79 -8.97
CA THR A 119 -13.90 -1.45 -9.82
C THR A 119 -15.13 -0.57 -10.03
N GLY A 120 -15.93 -0.87 -11.06
CA GLY A 120 -17.28 -0.33 -11.16
C GLY A 120 -18.13 -0.64 -9.91
N ASP A 121 -19.19 0.13 -9.72
CA ASP A 121 -20.09 0.02 -8.57
C ASP A 121 -20.73 -1.37 -8.46
N ILE A 122 -20.68 -1.94 -7.26
CA ILE A 122 -21.22 -3.26 -6.94
C ILE A 122 -22.35 -3.09 -5.94
N PRO A 123 -23.58 -3.58 -6.25
CA PRO A 123 -24.67 -3.60 -5.28
C PRO A 123 -24.31 -4.42 -4.03
N TYR A 124 -24.31 -3.74 -2.88
CA TYR A 124 -23.96 -4.33 -1.60
C TYR A 124 -25.14 -5.09 -1.00
N SER A 125 -24.86 -6.29 -0.47
CA SER A 125 -25.82 -7.03 0.35
C SER A 125 -25.11 -8.06 1.22
N LYS A 126 -25.71 -8.42 2.36
CA LYS A 126 -25.25 -9.51 3.24
C LYS A 126 -25.34 -10.91 2.58
N ALA A 127 -26.06 -11.02 1.45
CA ALA A 127 -26.08 -12.21 0.62
C ALA A 127 -24.79 -12.36 -0.20
N LYS A 128 -24.19 -11.24 -0.63
CA LYS A 128 -22.96 -11.21 -1.44
C LYS A 128 -21.68 -11.08 -0.62
N PHE A 129 -21.74 -10.40 0.52
CA PHE A 129 -20.56 -10.05 1.31
C PHE A 129 -20.75 -10.33 2.81
N ILE A 130 -19.65 -10.64 3.48
CA ILE A 130 -19.49 -10.51 4.93
C ILE A 130 -18.34 -9.55 5.23
N THR A 131 -18.40 -8.85 6.35
CA THR A 131 -17.25 -8.08 6.83
C THR A 131 -16.08 -9.02 7.11
N ALA A 132 -14.89 -8.62 6.68
CA ALA A 132 -13.64 -9.34 6.92
C ALA A 132 -12.67 -8.47 7.71
N LYS A 133 -11.67 -9.10 8.31
CA LYS A 133 -10.52 -8.39 8.86
C LYS A 133 -9.51 -8.14 7.74
N ARG A 134 -8.75 -7.04 7.84
CA ARG A 134 -7.55 -6.84 7.04
C ARG A 134 -6.66 -8.09 7.10
N PRO A 135 -6.18 -8.64 5.97
CA PRO A 135 -5.27 -9.77 6.00
C PRO A 135 -4.03 -9.45 6.82
N GLY A 136 -3.72 -10.32 7.80
CA GLY A 136 -2.70 -10.04 8.81
C GLY A 136 -1.28 -9.94 8.28
N TYR A 137 -1.03 -10.35 7.03
CA TYR A 137 0.27 -10.23 6.36
C TYR A 137 0.49 -8.88 5.66
N MET A 138 -0.56 -8.07 5.45
CA MET A 138 -0.40 -6.80 4.75
C MET A 138 0.34 -5.79 5.64
N PRO A 139 1.09 -4.82 5.06
CA PRO A 139 1.71 -3.72 5.79
C PRO A 139 0.64 -2.93 6.57
N GLN A 140 0.96 -2.12 7.57
CA GLN A 140 -0.10 -1.36 8.25
C GLN A 140 -0.57 -0.18 7.39
N ALA A 141 -1.88 0.13 7.40
CA ALA A 141 -2.48 1.30 6.75
C ALA A 141 -2.23 1.49 5.23
N SER A 142 -1.81 0.44 4.53
CA SER A 142 -1.45 0.47 3.09
C SER A 142 -2.44 -0.32 2.23
N ASN A 143 -2.51 -0.08 0.92
CA ASN A 143 -3.22 -0.93 -0.05
C ASN A 143 -2.45 -2.23 -0.39
N GLY A 144 -1.21 -2.35 0.07
CA GLY A 144 -0.33 -3.50 -0.16
C GLY A 144 0.66 -3.29 -1.31
N ASN A 145 0.69 -2.13 -1.98
CA ASN A 145 1.72 -1.81 -2.97
C ASN A 145 2.95 -1.23 -2.28
N LEU A 146 4.09 -1.90 -2.41
CA LEU A 146 5.40 -1.44 -1.93
C LEU A 146 6.31 -1.12 -3.12
N PHE A 147 6.97 0.02 -3.08
CA PHE A 147 7.89 0.49 -4.09
C PHE A 147 9.34 0.36 -3.60
N ALA A 148 10.22 -0.16 -4.45
CA ALA A 148 11.62 -0.37 -4.10
C ALA A 148 12.37 0.95 -3.88
N GLY A 149 13.30 0.94 -2.94
CA GLY A 149 14.18 2.08 -2.63
C GLY A 149 13.72 2.88 -1.42
N THR A 150 13.97 4.19 -1.46
CA THR A 150 13.56 5.17 -0.45
C THR A 150 12.53 6.11 -1.04
N VAL A 151 11.64 6.64 -0.20
CA VAL A 151 10.67 7.68 -0.60
C VAL A 151 11.43 8.82 -1.28
N PRO A 152 11.13 9.15 -2.55
CA PRO A 152 11.82 10.21 -3.26
C PRO A 152 11.34 11.57 -2.79
N LYS A 153 12.15 12.60 -3.05
CA LYS A 153 11.86 13.96 -2.60
C LYS A 153 10.75 14.65 -3.41
N SER A 154 10.56 14.26 -4.67
CA SER A 154 9.61 14.89 -5.60
C SER A 154 8.58 13.92 -6.13
N PHE A 155 7.35 14.41 -6.29
CA PHE A 155 6.28 13.74 -7.03
C PHE A 155 6.42 14.01 -8.54
N PRO A 156 6.05 13.08 -9.46
CA PRO A 156 5.49 11.73 -9.26
C PRO A 156 6.55 10.64 -9.11
N ASN A 157 7.81 10.98 -8.83
CA ASN A 157 8.92 10.01 -8.80
C ASN A 157 8.74 8.90 -7.74
N ALA A 158 7.80 9.07 -6.79
CA ALA A 158 7.41 8.11 -5.75
C ALA A 158 6.93 6.74 -6.28
N PHE A 159 6.73 6.63 -7.59
CA PHE A 159 6.23 5.39 -8.19
C PHE A 159 7.16 4.84 -9.28
N GLN A 160 8.30 5.48 -9.51
CA GLN A 160 9.24 5.14 -10.58
C GLN A 160 10.27 4.07 -10.16
N SER A 161 9.79 2.99 -9.55
CA SER A 161 10.65 1.88 -9.12
C SER A 161 9.93 0.55 -9.12
N ASN A 162 10.69 -0.55 -9.02
CA ASN A 162 10.10 -1.89 -8.98
C ASN A 162 9.06 -1.99 -7.86
N LYS A 163 7.88 -2.50 -8.20
CA LYS A 163 6.77 -2.66 -7.27
C LYS A 163 6.63 -4.10 -6.81
N LEU A 164 6.38 -4.28 -5.51
CA LEU A 164 5.95 -5.52 -4.87
C LEU A 164 4.52 -5.31 -4.36
N ALA A 165 3.56 -6.08 -4.87
CA ALA A 165 2.17 -6.03 -4.42
C ALA A 165 1.85 -7.21 -3.49
N LEU A 166 1.33 -6.89 -2.31
CA LEU A 166 0.68 -7.82 -1.39
C LEU A 166 -0.83 -7.68 -1.51
N THR A 167 -1.42 -8.62 -2.21
CA THR A 167 -2.83 -8.56 -2.58
C THR A 167 -3.73 -9.03 -1.44
N THR A 168 -4.94 -8.49 -1.39
CA THR A 168 -5.94 -8.82 -0.36
C THR A 168 -6.40 -10.27 -0.42
N ASP A 169 -6.30 -10.89 -1.60
CA ASP A 169 -6.66 -12.27 -1.84
C ASP A 169 -5.48 -13.26 -1.69
N GLY A 170 -4.34 -12.82 -1.18
CA GLY A 170 -3.28 -13.71 -0.70
C GLY A 170 -2.23 -14.10 -1.73
N TYR A 171 -1.86 -13.17 -2.61
CA TYR A 171 -0.72 -13.28 -3.52
C TYR A 171 0.34 -12.22 -3.25
N VAL A 172 1.59 -12.58 -3.54
CA VAL A 172 2.72 -11.67 -3.68
C VAL A 172 3.05 -11.57 -5.17
N GLU A 173 3.12 -10.35 -5.69
CA GLU A 173 3.37 -10.08 -7.11
C GLU A 173 4.49 -9.05 -7.28
N THR A 174 5.35 -9.24 -8.28
CA THR A 174 6.43 -8.31 -8.60
C THR A 174 6.25 -7.69 -9.98
N TYR A 175 6.41 -6.38 -10.05
CA TYR A 175 6.25 -5.59 -11.26
C TYR A 175 7.52 -4.75 -11.47
N PRO A 176 8.40 -5.17 -12.40
CA PRO A 176 9.56 -4.38 -12.77
C PRO A 176 9.14 -3.07 -13.41
N TYR A 177 9.75 -1.97 -12.96
CA TYR A 177 9.55 -0.65 -13.52
C TYR A 177 10.44 -0.43 -14.75
N SER A 178 9.92 0.29 -15.73
CA SER A 178 10.69 0.77 -16.87
C SER A 178 10.11 2.10 -17.34
N SER A 179 10.93 3.13 -17.43
CA SER A 179 10.51 4.48 -17.87
C SER A 179 10.00 4.53 -19.30
N THR A 180 10.27 3.50 -20.12
CA THR A 180 9.77 3.41 -21.50
C THR A 180 8.40 2.75 -21.61
N ARG A 181 7.85 2.25 -20.50
CA ARG A 181 6.50 1.66 -20.45
C ARG A 181 5.51 2.71 -19.98
N LEU A 182 4.51 2.98 -20.79
CA LEU A 182 3.42 3.91 -20.45
C LEU A 182 2.16 3.12 -20.04
N PRO A 183 1.26 3.69 -19.22
CA PRO A 183 1.33 5.04 -18.63
C PRO A 183 2.23 5.14 -17.37
N GLU A 184 2.38 4.08 -16.58
CA GLU A 184 2.98 4.16 -15.23
C GLU A 184 4.29 3.36 -15.06
N GLY A 185 4.91 2.91 -16.15
CA GLY A 185 6.16 2.17 -16.09
C GLY A 185 6.03 0.65 -15.88
N PHE A 186 4.80 0.13 -15.80
CA PHE A 186 4.53 -1.28 -15.51
C PHE A 186 3.78 -1.99 -16.64
N LEU A 187 4.00 -3.29 -16.76
CA LEU A 187 3.12 -4.16 -17.55
C LEU A 187 1.98 -4.69 -16.67
N ASN A 188 0.85 -5.01 -17.30
CA ASN A 188 -0.28 -5.65 -16.63
C ASN A 188 0.10 -6.95 -15.94
N ARG A 189 0.92 -7.76 -16.60
CA ARG A 189 1.34 -9.06 -16.10
C ARG A 189 2.56 -8.92 -15.17
N PRO A 190 2.50 -9.46 -13.94
CA PRO A 190 3.64 -9.45 -13.04
C PRO A 190 4.78 -10.34 -13.57
N ALA A 191 6.02 -9.94 -13.28
CA ALA A 191 7.22 -10.73 -13.59
C ALA A 191 7.39 -11.94 -12.67
N GLY A 192 6.82 -11.89 -11.47
CA GLY A 192 6.77 -12.97 -10.51
C GLY A 192 5.43 -12.95 -9.77
N VAL A 193 4.85 -14.14 -9.54
CA VAL A 193 3.62 -14.30 -8.76
C VAL A 193 3.72 -15.53 -7.87
N ALA A 194 3.33 -15.40 -6.62
CA ALA A 194 3.28 -16.50 -5.67
C ALA A 194 2.06 -16.40 -4.75
N LYS A 195 1.30 -17.49 -4.61
CA LYS A 195 0.23 -17.59 -3.62
C LYS A 195 0.82 -17.74 -2.22
N ILE A 196 0.43 -16.88 -1.29
CA ILE A 196 0.76 -17.00 0.13
C ILE A 196 0.01 -18.22 0.67
N THR A 197 0.77 -19.22 1.12
CA THR A 197 0.23 -20.47 1.68
C THR A 197 0.18 -20.46 3.20
N LYS A 198 1.06 -19.65 3.81
CA LYS A 198 1.16 -19.43 5.25
C LYS A 198 1.81 -18.08 5.48
N TYR A 199 1.46 -17.42 6.58
CA TYR A 199 2.22 -16.28 7.09
C TYR A 199 2.45 -16.42 8.59
N GLN A 200 3.47 -15.74 9.10
CA GLN A 200 3.76 -15.64 10.52
C GLN A 200 4.24 -14.23 10.86
N ARG A 201 3.74 -13.65 11.94
CA ARG A 201 4.29 -12.40 12.50
C ARG A 201 5.13 -12.71 13.74
N ARG A 202 6.28 -12.05 13.88
CA ARG A 202 7.11 -12.03 15.09
C ARG A 202 7.64 -10.62 15.29
N GLY A 203 7.07 -9.89 16.25
CA GLY A 203 7.34 -8.46 16.41
C GLY A 203 7.03 -7.69 15.12
N GLN A 204 7.98 -6.89 14.65
CA GLN A 204 7.87 -6.12 13.40
C GLN A 204 8.19 -6.92 12.13
N LYS A 205 8.43 -8.24 12.24
CA LYS A 205 8.71 -9.10 11.10
C LYS A 205 7.47 -9.89 10.70
N THR A 206 7.17 -9.86 9.41
CA THR A 206 6.19 -10.72 8.77
C THR A 206 6.91 -11.67 7.81
N PHE A 207 6.68 -12.97 7.98
CA PHE A 207 7.21 -14.01 7.13
C PHE A 207 6.08 -14.54 6.24
N LEU A 208 6.28 -14.51 4.93
CA LEU A 208 5.34 -15.04 3.94
C LEU A 208 5.93 -16.30 3.34
N TYR A 209 5.13 -17.37 3.26
CA TYR A 209 5.57 -18.66 2.75
C TYR A 209 4.80 -19.07 1.50
N TYR A 210 5.51 -19.60 0.52
CA TYR A 210 4.94 -20.02 -0.75
C TYR A 210 5.75 -21.13 -1.42
N ARG A 211 5.20 -21.69 -2.50
CA ARG A 211 5.69 -22.95 -3.09
C ARG A 211 6.94 -22.80 -3.96
N ALA A 212 7.14 -21.66 -4.60
CA ALA A 212 8.19 -21.46 -5.61
C ALA A 212 8.89 -20.11 -5.41
N HIS A 213 10.17 -20.03 -5.78
CA HIS A 213 10.94 -18.79 -5.75
C HIS A 213 10.20 -17.66 -6.51
N LEU A 214 10.10 -16.49 -5.88
CA LEU A 214 9.48 -15.31 -6.46
C LEU A 214 10.54 -14.44 -7.11
N LYS A 215 10.50 -14.34 -8.44
CA LYS A 215 11.39 -13.47 -9.20
C LYS A 215 11.23 -12.01 -8.77
N GLY A 216 12.33 -11.29 -8.61
CA GLY A 216 12.35 -9.85 -8.29
C GLY A 216 12.38 -9.53 -6.80
N VAL A 217 12.46 -10.53 -5.92
CA VAL A 217 12.74 -10.36 -4.49
C VAL A 217 13.77 -11.38 -4.01
N HIS A 218 14.43 -11.09 -2.89
CA HIS A 218 15.32 -12.04 -2.23
C HIS A 218 14.56 -12.84 -1.18
N ASP A 219 13.86 -13.88 -1.64
CA ASP A 219 13.34 -14.91 -0.74
C ASP A 219 14.38 -15.99 -0.46
N VAL A 220 14.15 -16.76 0.61
CA VAL A 220 15.03 -17.86 0.98
C VAL A 220 14.27 -19.17 0.88
N ARG A 221 14.91 -20.21 0.33
CA ARG A 221 14.38 -21.56 0.38
C ARG A 221 14.53 -22.08 1.81
N VAL A 222 13.42 -22.40 2.46
CA VAL A 222 13.38 -22.93 3.84
C VAL A 222 13.02 -24.40 3.91
N GLU A 223 12.39 -24.95 2.87
CA GLU A 223 12.06 -26.37 2.77
C GLU A 223 12.39 -26.94 1.39
N LYS A 224 12.68 -28.25 1.34
CA LYS A 224 12.94 -28.94 0.07
C LYS A 224 11.65 -29.11 -0.74
N THR A 225 10.54 -29.49 -0.11
CA THR A 225 9.25 -29.84 -0.72
C THR A 225 8.07 -29.17 0.01
N GLY A 226 6.83 -29.38 -0.48
CA GLY A 226 5.62 -28.85 0.17
C GLY A 226 5.18 -27.46 -0.31
N LYS A 227 4.20 -26.89 0.40
CA LYS A 227 3.57 -25.59 0.06
C LYS A 227 4.33 -24.38 0.59
N ALA A 228 5.15 -24.55 1.63
CA ALA A 228 5.91 -23.50 2.32
C ALA A 228 7.42 -23.60 2.04
N ARG A 229 7.81 -23.74 0.77
CA ARG A 229 9.21 -23.99 0.36
C ARG A 229 10.09 -22.77 0.39
N TYR A 230 9.53 -21.61 0.11
CA TYR A 230 10.23 -20.34 0.06
C TYR A 230 9.60 -19.38 1.06
N ARG A 231 10.44 -18.53 1.66
CA ARG A 231 10.05 -17.56 2.67
C ARG A 231 10.55 -16.18 2.30
N LEU A 232 9.63 -15.23 2.14
CA LEU A 232 9.93 -13.80 2.07
C LEU A 232 9.80 -13.19 3.46
N THR A 233 10.78 -12.39 3.86
CA THR A 233 10.73 -11.64 5.13
C THR A 233 10.46 -10.17 4.83
N ILE A 234 9.47 -9.60 5.51
CA ILE A 234 9.14 -8.17 5.51
C ILE A 234 9.35 -7.67 6.93
N SER A 235 10.23 -6.69 7.11
CA SER A 235 10.52 -6.06 8.40
C SER A 235 10.09 -4.61 8.38
N GLY A 236 9.36 -4.18 9.40
CA GLY A 236 8.90 -2.81 9.56
C GLY A 236 7.43 -2.72 9.98
N PRO A 237 6.88 -1.49 10.05
CA PRO A 237 7.49 -0.26 9.53
C PRO A 237 8.63 0.26 10.42
N ASN A 238 9.68 0.80 9.81
CA ASN A 238 10.87 1.30 10.55
C ASN A 238 10.79 2.82 10.83
N ARG A 239 10.13 3.57 9.94
CA ARG A 239 10.06 5.02 9.97
C ARG A 239 8.88 5.50 9.12
N MET A 240 8.25 6.61 9.51
CA MET A 240 7.33 7.35 8.65
C MET A 240 8.05 8.50 7.94
N GLN A 241 7.72 8.71 6.67
CA GLN A 241 8.20 9.82 5.85
C GLN A 241 7.00 10.61 5.33
N THR A 242 7.21 11.89 5.06
CA THR A 242 6.21 12.76 4.43
C THR A 242 6.81 13.33 3.16
N GLN A 243 6.04 13.29 2.08
CA GLN A 243 6.33 13.96 0.82
C GLN A 243 5.23 14.99 0.56
N THR A 244 5.62 16.21 0.25
CA THR A 244 4.65 17.21 -0.23
C THR A 244 4.55 17.12 -1.74
N VAL A 245 3.35 16.86 -2.24
CA VAL A 245 3.00 16.91 -3.65
C VAL A 245 2.66 18.36 -3.98
N TRP A 246 3.35 18.92 -4.98
CA TRP A 246 3.16 20.29 -5.41
C TRP A 246 3.05 20.31 -6.94
N ASP A 247 1.88 20.67 -7.47
CA ASP A 247 1.64 20.74 -8.92
C ASP A 247 2.16 22.05 -9.57
N GLY A 248 3.39 22.46 -9.24
CA GLY A 248 4.08 23.51 -9.99
C GLY A 248 3.35 24.86 -10.14
N GLY A 249 2.42 25.20 -9.25
CA GLY A 249 1.60 26.42 -9.32
C GLY A 249 0.33 26.33 -10.17
N LYS A 250 -0.04 25.15 -10.70
CA LYS A 250 -1.25 24.92 -11.50
C LYS A 250 -2.43 24.38 -10.68
N GLN A 251 -2.62 24.85 -9.45
CA GLN A 251 -3.87 24.75 -8.67
C GLN A 251 -4.63 23.39 -8.63
N ALA A 252 -4.05 22.23 -8.98
CA ALA A 252 -4.82 20.99 -9.04
C ALA A 252 -4.75 20.16 -7.76
N PHE A 253 -3.61 20.11 -7.06
CA PHE A 253 -3.51 19.36 -5.80
C PHE A 253 -2.23 19.71 -5.02
N VAL A 254 -2.37 20.22 -3.79
CA VAL A 254 -1.27 20.33 -2.83
C VAL A 254 -1.60 19.41 -1.66
N ALA A 255 -0.78 18.37 -1.45
CA ALA A 255 -1.04 17.39 -0.42
C ALA A 255 0.23 16.88 0.27
N ASN A 256 0.07 16.47 1.52
CA ASN A 256 1.07 15.67 2.21
C ASN A 256 0.72 14.21 2.05
N VAL A 257 1.59 13.46 1.38
CA VAL A 257 1.53 12.00 1.30
C VAL A 257 2.48 11.41 2.32
N TYR A 258 1.99 10.45 3.08
CA TYR A 258 2.70 9.79 4.16
C TYR A 258 3.08 8.37 3.73
N TYR A 259 4.29 7.97 4.06
CA TYR A 259 4.84 6.67 3.71
C TYR A 259 5.46 5.98 4.92
N HIS A 260 5.48 4.64 4.90
CA HIS A 260 6.30 3.84 5.80
C HIS A 260 7.43 3.14 5.07
N ASP A 261 8.62 3.15 5.67
CA ASP A 261 9.79 2.41 5.22
C ASP A 261 9.74 0.95 5.73
N TYR A 262 10.06 0.00 4.84
CA TYR A 262 10.16 -1.43 5.11
C TYR A 262 11.47 -2.02 4.55
N ILE A 263 11.89 -3.15 5.10
CA ILE A 263 12.92 -4.02 4.50
C ILE A 263 12.26 -5.31 4.04
N VAL A 264 12.28 -5.59 2.74
CA VAL A 264 11.73 -6.80 2.14
C VAL A 264 12.84 -7.60 1.49
N GLY A 265 13.11 -8.82 1.98
CA GLY A 265 14.20 -9.64 1.46
C GLY A 265 15.53 -8.87 1.41
N ASN A 266 15.92 -8.21 2.51
CA ASN A 266 17.13 -7.39 2.61
C ASN A 266 17.20 -6.17 1.67
N GLN A 267 16.12 -5.81 0.98
CA GLN A 267 16.03 -4.62 0.13
C GLN A 267 15.08 -3.60 0.74
N LYS A 268 15.38 -2.31 0.58
CA LYS A 268 14.51 -1.21 1.06
C LYS A 268 13.28 -1.09 0.17
N PHE A 269 12.14 -0.87 0.82
CA PHE A 269 10.86 -0.55 0.18
C PHE A 269 10.16 0.53 0.98
N TYR A 270 9.20 1.19 0.36
CA TYR A 270 8.25 2.07 1.03
C TYR A 270 6.83 1.84 0.50
N THR A 271 5.84 2.21 1.27
CA THR A 271 4.43 2.14 0.87
C THR A 271 3.69 3.34 1.44
N GLU A 272 2.72 3.82 0.66
CA GLU A 272 1.83 4.88 1.10
C GLU A 272 0.92 4.38 2.23
N ILE A 273 0.70 5.23 3.21
CA ILE A 273 -0.13 4.95 4.39
C ILE A 273 -1.16 6.04 4.66
N GLY A 274 -1.12 7.12 3.89
CA GLY A 274 -1.94 8.30 4.14
C GLY A 274 -1.70 9.42 3.15
N GLU A 275 -2.72 10.23 2.97
CA GLU A 275 -2.69 11.44 2.17
C GLU A 275 -3.59 12.49 2.82
N LYS A 276 -3.12 13.74 2.90
CA LYS A 276 -3.91 14.88 3.36
C LYS A 276 -3.73 16.05 2.41
N GLY A 277 -4.83 16.51 1.82
CA GLY A 277 -4.90 17.80 1.14
C GLY A 277 -4.49 18.94 2.08
N ILE A 278 -3.68 19.86 1.59
CA ILE A 278 -3.20 21.01 2.36
C ILE A 278 -4.23 22.16 2.36
N ASP A 279 -5.22 22.11 1.46
CA ASP A 279 -6.27 23.12 1.30
C ASP A 279 -7.58 22.82 2.08
N SER A 280 -7.52 21.97 3.12
CA SER A 280 -8.68 21.60 3.96
C SER A 280 -8.66 22.21 5.35
#